data_AF-A0A1V6VQF1-F1
#
_entry.id   AF-A0A1V6VQF1-F1
#
_cell.length_a   1.000
_cell.length_b   1.000
_cell.length_c   1.000
_cell.angle_alpha   90.00
_cell.angle_beta   90.00
_cell.angle_gamma   90.00
#
_symmetry.space_group_name_H-M   'P 1'
#
loop_
_entity.id
_entity.type
_entity.pdbx_description
1 polymer ?
#
loop_
_entity_poly.entity_id
_entity_poly.type
_entity_poly.pdbx_seq_one_letter_code
_entity_poly.pdbx_strand_id
1 'polypeptide(L)'
;MNQELDFVNPEQGHIVIRNRPRCRHCGEPTELRHGKPWNENGNEGRPYYICLCVLQKAFSCFGDMRGVLMENPTCFCDRGMQISRHGIQNPEPGMPWSLRPIFYTCATGGCSFYEPMTDCDRKLVLNCGPISASSLSLRGF
;
A
#
# COMPACT_ATOMS: atom_id res chain seq x y z
N MET A 1 2.11 -30.14 5.76
CA MET A 1 2.17 -29.82 4.32
C MET A 1 1.60 -28.42 4.19
N ASN A 2 2.45 -27.41 4.34
CA ASN A 2 2.04 -26.01 4.30
C ASN A 2 2.40 -25.47 2.92
N GLN A 3 1.39 -25.37 2.05
CA GLN A 3 1.48 -24.53 0.86
C GLN A 3 1.23 -23.09 1.31
N GLU A 4 2.17 -22.52 2.07
CA GLU A 4 2.19 -21.08 2.30
C GLU A 4 2.61 -20.42 1.00
N LEU A 5 1.80 -19.47 0.55
CA LEU A 5 2.12 -18.69 -0.63
C LEU A 5 3.23 -17.67 -0.27
N ASP A 6 4.47 -18.15 -0.07
CA ASP A 6 5.74 -17.39 -0.16
C ASP A 6 5.96 -16.68 -1.52
N PHE A 7 4.93 -16.56 -2.37
CA PHE A 7 5.06 -16.60 -3.83
C PHE A 7 5.08 -15.25 -4.53
N VAL A 8 5.33 -14.14 -3.83
CA VAL A 8 5.40 -12.86 -4.51
C VAL A 8 6.53 -12.01 -3.95
N ASN A 9 7.69 -12.01 -4.64
CA ASN A 9 8.75 -11.01 -4.47
C ASN A 9 8.09 -9.62 -4.28
N PRO A 10 8.22 -8.97 -3.12
CA PRO A 10 7.50 -7.74 -2.80
C PRO A 10 7.81 -6.61 -3.79
N GLU A 11 9.01 -6.61 -4.36
CA GLU A 11 9.49 -5.60 -5.30
C GLU A 11 9.01 -5.83 -6.74
N GLN A 12 8.39 -6.98 -7.02
CA GLN A 12 7.85 -7.25 -8.34
C GLN A 12 6.60 -6.41 -8.61
N GLY A 13 6.31 -6.20 -9.90
CA GLY A 13 5.09 -5.54 -10.35
C GLY A 13 3.82 -6.25 -9.87
N HIS A 14 2.79 -5.46 -9.59
CA HIS A 14 1.55 -5.97 -9.01
C HIS A 14 0.86 -6.99 -9.93
N ILE A 15 0.70 -8.24 -9.46
CA ILE A 15 0.24 -9.37 -10.31
C ILE A 15 -1.22 -9.24 -10.81
N VAL A 16 -2.08 -8.55 -10.05
CA VAL A 16 -3.48 -8.29 -10.42
C VAL A 16 -3.66 -7.03 -11.27
N ILE A 17 -2.79 -6.03 -11.19
CA ILE A 17 -2.94 -4.78 -11.95
C ILE A 17 -2.46 -5.02 -13.39
N ARG A 18 -3.37 -5.43 -14.26
CA ARG A 18 -3.09 -5.68 -15.69
C ARG A 18 -3.11 -4.41 -16.55
N ASN A 19 -3.90 -3.43 -16.14
CA ASN A 19 -4.02 -2.13 -16.79
C ASN A 19 -3.89 -1.03 -15.73
N ARG A 20 -3.41 0.15 -16.12
CA ARG A 20 -3.32 1.30 -15.21
C ARG A 20 -4.71 1.60 -14.65
N PRO A 21 -4.87 1.71 -13.32
CA PRO A 21 -6.17 2.02 -12.72
C PRO A 21 -6.63 3.40 -13.18
N ARG A 22 -7.95 3.60 -13.27
CA ARG A 22 -8.53 4.92 -13.46
C ARG A 22 -8.64 5.63 -12.11
N CYS A 23 -8.54 6.96 -12.12
CA CYS A 23 -8.73 7.76 -10.91
C CYS A 23 -10.14 7.54 -10.35
N ARG A 24 -10.26 7.21 -9.07
CA ARG A 24 -11.56 7.03 -8.41
C ARG A 24 -12.38 8.32 -8.29
N HIS A 25 -11.71 9.47 -8.34
CA HIS A 25 -12.37 10.76 -8.16
C HIS A 25 -12.89 11.35 -9.48
N CYS A 26 -12.14 11.21 -10.58
CA CYS A 26 -12.47 11.84 -11.86
C CYS A 26 -12.55 10.88 -13.05
N GLY A 27 -12.23 9.60 -12.90
CA GLY A 27 -12.26 8.60 -13.97
C GLY A 27 -11.11 8.69 -14.99
N GLU A 28 -10.27 9.73 -14.91
CA GLU A 28 -9.13 9.93 -15.81
C GLU A 28 -8.06 8.83 -15.65
N PRO A 29 -7.30 8.51 -16.71
CA PRO A 29 -6.19 7.57 -16.63
C PRO A 29 -5.14 8.02 -15.60
N THR A 30 -4.58 7.05 -14.88
CA THR A 30 -3.42 7.30 -14.02
C THR A 30 -2.12 7.14 -14.81
N GLU A 31 -1.08 7.79 -14.30
CA GLU A 31 0.30 7.61 -14.75
C GLU A 31 1.08 6.75 -13.76
N LEU A 32 1.95 5.89 -14.29
CA LEU A 32 2.94 5.18 -13.50
C LEU A 32 4.12 6.10 -13.19
N ARG A 33 4.46 6.23 -11.91
CA ARG A 33 5.64 6.95 -11.43
C ARG A 33 6.39 6.08 -10.42
N HIS A 34 7.60 6.51 -10.06
CA HIS A 34 8.42 5.83 -9.06
C HIS A 34 8.73 6.77 -7.91
N GLY A 35 8.79 6.22 -6.70
CA GLY A 35 9.21 6.95 -5.51
C GLY A 35 10.63 7.50 -5.69
N LYS A 36 10.84 8.75 -5.28
CA LYS A 36 12.17 9.38 -5.38
C LYS A 36 13.18 8.65 -4.48
N PRO A 37 14.47 8.64 -4.82
CA PRO A 37 15.52 8.01 -3.99
C PRO A 37 15.54 8.50 -2.54
N TRP A 38 15.27 9.79 -2.33
CA TRP A 38 15.26 10.40 -1.00
C TRP A 38 13.88 10.36 -0.32
N ASN A 39 13.04 9.36 -0.61
CA ASN A 39 11.73 9.25 0.04
C ASN A 39 11.88 8.68 1.46
N GLU A 40 11.88 9.58 2.44
CA GLU A 40 12.02 9.29 3.88
C GLU A 40 10.92 8.39 4.46
N ASN A 41 9.83 8.14 3.73
CA ASN A 41 8.78 7.22 4.13
C ASN A 41 9.07 5.76 3.74
N GLY A 42 10.29 5.46 3.30
CA GLY A 42 10.71 4.11 2.94
C GLY A 42 10.01 3.58 1.67
N ASN A 43 9.44 4.49 0.88
CA ASN A 43 8.79 4.21 -0.40
C ASN A 43 9.68 4.58 -1.61
N GLU A 44 10.99 4.69 -1.38
CA GLU A 44 11.98 4.88 -2.44
C GLU A 44 11.85 3.79 -3.52
N GLY A 45 11.95 4.20 -4.78
CA GLY A 45 11.94 3.30 -5.94
C GLY A 45 10.59 2.65 -6.25
N ARG A 46 9.65 2.63 -5.29
CA ARG A 46 8.36 1.93 -5.45
C ARG A 46 7.55 2.50 -6.61
N PRO A 47 7.04 1.65 -7.53
CA PRO A 47 6.09 2.07 -8.53
C PRO A 47 4.77 2.48 -7.89
N TYR A 48 4.16 3.57 -8.34
CA TYR A 48 2.81 3.98 -7.94
C TYR A 48 2.05 4.63 -9.09
N TYR A 49 0.73 4.50 -9.04
CA TYR A 49 -0.18 5.12 -9.97
C TYR A 49 -0.73 6.41 -9.37
N ILE A 50 -0.68 7.50 -10.15
CA ILE A 50 -1.14 8.81 -9.75
C ILE A 50 -2.00 9.44 -10.85
N CYS A 51 -3.11 10.07 -10.47
CA CYS A 51 -3.88 10.92 -11.36
C CYS A 51 -3.23 12.30 -11.44
N LEU A 52 -3.09 12.84 -12.65
CA LEU A 52 -2.55 14.19 -12.88
C LEU A 52 -3.58 15.20 -13.37
N CYS A 53 -4.87 14.85 -13.28
CA CYS A 53 -5.95 15.77 -13.61
C CYS A 53 -5.77 17.09 -12.82
N VAL A 54 -5.96 18.22 -13.51
CA VAL A 54 -5.64 19.57 -12.98
C VAL A 54 -6.40 19.87 -11.69
N LEU A 55 -7.60 19.31 -11.54
CA LEU A 55 -8.43 19.50 -10.35
C LEU A 55 -7.87 18.75 -9.13
N GLN A 56 -7.21 17.60 -9.32
CA GLN A 56 -6.66 16.79 -8.23
C GLN A 56 -5.48 15.93 -8.70
N LYS A 57 -4.29 16.23 -8.17
CA LYS A 57 -3.18 15.26 -8.16
C LYS A 57 -3.41 14.27 -7.04
N ALA A 58 -3.89 13.07 -7.39
CA ALA A 58 -4.31 12.08 -6.39
C ALA A 58 -3.58 10.76 -6.59
N PHE A 59 -2.94 10.28 -5.52
CA PHE A 59 -2.42 8.92 -5.45
C PHE A 59 -3.58 7.92 -5.62
N SER A 60 -3.37 6.90 -6.44
CA SER A 60 -4.35 5.83 -6.66
C SER A 60 -3.99 4.57 -5.87
N CYS A 61 -2.84 3.95 -6.18
CA CYS A 61 -2.30 2.80 -5.47
C CYS A 61 -0.82 2.58 -5.83
N PHE A 62 -0.12 1.73 -5.08
CA PHE A 62 1.19 1.23 -5.47
C PHE A 62 1.06 0.17 -6.59
N GLY A 63 2.09 0.09 -7.44
CA GLY A 63 2.17 -0.82 -8.57
C GLY A 63 3.05 -2.05 -8.32
N ASP A 64 3.47 -2.30 -7.07
CA ASP A 64 4.25 -3.47 -6.65
C ASP A 64 3.43 -4.40 -5.74
N MET A 65 4.03 -5.48 -5.26
CA MET A 65 3.36 -6.46 -4.38
C MET A 65 3.67 -6.28 -2.90
N ARG A 66 4.50 -5.29 -2.57
CA ARG A 66 5.00 -5.00 -1.23
C ARG A 66 3.88 -4.57 -0.27
N GLY A 67 3.50 -5.43 0.67
CA GLY A 67 2.37 -5.23 1.59
C GLY A 67 1.09 -5.97 1.21
N VAL A 68 1.07 -6.67 0.08
CA VAL A 68 -0.09 -7.45 -0.37
C VAL A 68 0.06 -8.89 0.13
N LEU A 69 -0.74 -9.25 1.14
CA LEU A 69 -0.75 -10.56 1.77
C LEU A 69 -2.16 -11.16 1.69
N MET A 70 -2.25 -12.49 1.68
CA MET A 70 -3.53 -13.21 1.60
C MET A 70 -4.32 -13.11 2.91
N GLU A 71 -3.63 -12.88 4.01
CA GLU A 71 -4.15 -12.76 5.37
C GLU A 71 -4.74 -11.36 5.63
N ASN A 72 -4.45 -10.39 4.74
CA ASN A 72 -5.00 -9.06 4.86
C ASN A 72 -6.54 -9.09 4.69
N PRO A 73 -7.29 -8.18 5.35
CA PRO A 73 -8.73 -8.07 5.14
C PRO A 73 -9.07 -7.77 3.68
N THR A 74 -10.18 -8.33 3.20
CA THR A 74 -10.64 -8.11 1.82
C THR A 74 -11.12 -6.67 1.63
N CYS A 75 -10.77 -6.05 0.50
CA CYS A 75 -11.27 -4.73 0.15
C CYS A 75 -12.66 -4.77 -0.51
N PHE A 76 -13.27 -3.60 -0.73
CA PHE A 76 -14.64 -3.47 -1.27
C PHE A 76 -14.74 -3.49 -2.81
N CYS A 77 -13.75 -4.02 -3.52
CA CYS A 77 -13.81 -4.08 -4.99
C CYS A 77 -14.95 -5.01 -5.44
N ASP A 78 -15.88 -4.47 -6.24
CA ASP A 78 -17.02 -5.19 -6.82
C ASP A 78 -16.63 -5.97 -8.09
N ARG A 79 -15.58 -5.51 -8.78
CA ARG A 79 -15.05 -6.09 -10.01
C ARG A 79 -13.55 -6.37 -9.85
N GLY A 80 -13.19 -7.65 -9.81
CA GLY A 80 -11.80 -8.10 -9.68
C GLY A 80 -11.50 -8.75 -8.34
N MET A 81 -10.21 -9.01 -8.07
CA MET A 81 -9.80 -9.61 -6.80
C MET A 81 -9.87 -8.60 -5.66
N GLN A 82 -10.50 -9.01 -4.55
CA GLN A 82 -10.65 -8.21 -3.33
C GLN A 82 -9.41 -8.32 -2.44
N ILE A 83 -8.31 -7.76 -2.91
CA ILE A 83 -7.02 -7.79 -2.20
C ILE A 83 -6.70 -6.42 -1.61
N SER A 84 -6.17 -6.42 -0.40
CA SER A 84 -5.70 -5.22 0.26
C SER A 84 -4.20 -5.29 0.52
N ARG A 85 -3.65 -4.11 0.83
CA ARG A 85 -2.25 -3.88 1.11
C ARG A 85 -2.14 -3.28 2.49
N HIS A 86 -1.27 -3.81 3.35
CA HIS A 86 -0.84 -3.07 4.53
C HIS A 86 0.23 -2.03 4.18
N GLY A 87 0.21 -0.92 4.90
CA GLY A 87 1.16 0.16 4.74
C GLY A 87 1.42 0.83 6.08
N ILE A 88 2.42 1.71 6.09
CA ILE A 88 2.83 2.45 7.28
C ILE A 88 2.37 3.90 7.13
N GLN A 89 1.49 4.34 8.03
CA GLN A 89 0.98 5.70 8.06
C GLN A 89 2.08 6.63 8.56
N ASN A 90 2.01 7.92 8.21
CA ASN A 90 2.80 8.93 8.93
C ASN A 90 2.42 8.94 10.42
N PRO A 91 3.34 9.33 11.31
CA PRO A 91 3.01 9.41 12.73
C PRO A 91 1.88 10.42 12.95
N GLU A 92 1.02 10.13 13.91
CA GLU A 92 0.01 11.09 14.35
C GLU A 92 0.65 12.26 15.11
N PRO A 93 -0.01 13.44 15.18
CA PRO A 93 0.47 14.55 15.99
C PRO A 93 0.75 14.12 17.44
N GLY A 94 1.97 14.37 17.93
CA GLY A 94 2.41 13.98 19.27
C GLY A 94 3.03 12.58 19.36
N MET A 95 3.04 11.80 18.28
CA MET A 95 3.69 10.49 18.22
C MET A 95 5.14 10.60 17.74
N PRO A 96 6.11 9.87 18.36
CA PRO A 96 7.47 9.80 17.87
C PRO A 96 7.54 9.30 16.41
N TRP A 97 8.48 9.82 15.62
CA TRP A 97 8.65 9.41 14.22
C TRP A 97 8.94 7.91 14.05
N SER A 98 9.52 7.28 15.08
CA SER A 98 9.81 5.86 15.15
C SER A 98 8.57 4.98 15.39
N LEU A 99 7.42 5.56 15.72
CA LEU A 99 6.17 4.85 15.97
C LEU A 99 5.13 5.25 14.94
N ARG A 100 4.81 4.31 14.05
CA ARG A 100 3.99 4.58 12.87
C ARG A 100 2.83 3.59 12.79
N PRO A 101 1.57 4.03 12.81
CA PRO A 101 0.42 3.13 12.69
C PRO A 101 0.47 2.33 11.39
N ILE A 102 0.07 1.07 11.46
CA ILE A 102 -0.12 0.23 10.28
C ILE A 102 -1.59 0.28 9.88
N PHE A 103 -1.85 0.31 8.58
CA PHE A 103 -3.19 0.38 8.01
C PHE A 103 -3.29 -0.47 6.76
N TYR A 104 -4.50 -0.90 6.42
CA TYR A 104 -4.82 -1.59 5.17
C TYR A 104 -5.49 -0.64 4.19
N THR A 105 -5.20 -0.79 2.90
CA THR A 105 -5.88 -0.10 1.80
C THR A 105 -6.11 -1.02 0.62
N CYS A 106 -7.02 -0.66 -0.29
CA CYS A 106 -7.19 -1.38 -1.54
C CYS A 106 -5.87 -1.48 -2.32
N ALA A 107 -5.40 -2.69 -2.60
CA ALA A 107 -4.10 -2.89 -3.27
C ALA A 107 -4.10 -2.42 -4.73
N THR A 108 -5.27 -2.43 -5.38
CA THR A 108 -5.46 -2.15 -6.80
C THR A 108 -5.95 -0.73 -7.09
N GLY A 109 -6.24 0.06 -6.06
CA GLY A 109 -6.82 1.40 -6.21
C GLY A 109 -8.25 1.43 -6.73
N GLY A 110 -8.94 0.28 -6.77
CA GLY A 110 -10.29 0.14 -7.33
C GLY A 110 -11.41 0.62 -6.40
N CYS A 111 -11.20 0.63 -5.08
CA CYS A 111 -12.19 1.12 -4.11
C CYS A 111 -11.55 2.00 -3.02
N SER A 112 -12.38 2.55 -2.12
CA SER A 112 -11.97 3.41 -1.00
C SER A 112 -11.67 2.65 0.30
N PHE A 113 -11.45 1.34 0.23
CA PHE A 113 -11.14 0.53 1.42
C PHE A 113 -9.95 1.12 2.19
N TYR A 114 -10.17 1.34 3.48
CA TYR A 114 -9.19 1.77 4.46
C TYR A 114 -9.57 1.21 5.83
N GLU A 115 -8.66 0.53 6.51
CA GLU A 115 -8.85 0.07 7.89
C GLU A 115 -7.54 0.15 8.68
N PRO A 116 -7.54 0.67 9.92
CA PRO A 116 -6.36 0.57 10.77
C PRO A 116 -6.10 -0.88 11.17
N MET A 117 -4.83 -1.30 11.20
CA MET A 117 -4.45 -2.58 11.78
C MET A 117 -4.56 -2.49 13.29
N THR A 118 -5.32 -3.40 13.91
CA THR A 118 -5.50 -3.45 15.35
C THR A 118 -5.20 -4.82 15.94
N ASP A 119 -4.77 -4.86 17.20
CA ASP A 119 -4.59 -6.09 17.97
C ASP A 119 -5.93 -6.63 18.51
N CYS A 120 -5.88 -7.71 19.32
CA CYS A 120 -7.07 -8.31 19.92
C CYS A 120 -7.83 -7.38 20.88
N ASP A 121 -7.17 -6.36 21.43
CA ASP A 121 -7.77 -5.34 22.29
C ASP A 121 -8.30 -4.14 21.49
N ARG A 122 -8.25 -4.20 20.15
CA ARG A 122 -8.56 -3.10 19.22
C ARG A 122 -7.62 -1.90 19.34
N LYS A 123 -6.39 -2.10 19.82
CA LYS A 123 -5.36 -1.05 19.86
C LYS A 123 -4.60 -1.03 18.53
N LEU A 124 -4.16 0.15 18.10
CA LEU A 124 -3.40 0.31 16.86
C LEU A 124 -2.09 -0.50 16.93
N VAL A 125 -1.85 -1.30 15.90
CA VAL A 125 -0.55 -1.94 15.71
C VAL A 125 0.41 -0.91 15.12
N LEU A 126 1.59 -0.79 15.72
CA LEU A 126 2.61 0.18 15.35
C LEU A 126 3.81 -0.52 14.74
N ASN A 127 4.34 0.02 13.64
CA ASN A 127 5.70 -0.28 13.24
C ASN A 127 6.68 0.51 14.13
N CYS A 128 7.50 -0.21 14.89
CA CYS A 128 8.53 0.34 15.78
C CYS A 128 9.97 0.21 15.21
N GLY A 129 10.13 -0.27 13.97
CA GLY A 129 11.44 -0.49 13.35
C GLY A 129 11.82 0.58 12.33
N PRO A 130 13.03 0.50 11.74
CA PRO A 130 13.53 1.50 10.80
C PRO A 130 12.60 1.68 9.60
N ILE A 131 12.57 2.90 9.05
CA ILE A 131 11.80 3.25 7.86
C ILE A 131 12.79 3.42 6.70
N SER A 132 13.23 2.29 6.15
CA SER A 132 14.04 2.26 4.91
C SER A 132 13.41 1.32 3.90
N ALA A 133 13.63 1.54 2.61
CA ALA A 133 13.08 0.67 1.57
C ALA A 133 13.46 -0.81 1.80
N SER A 134 14.74 -1.06 2.10
CA SER A 134 15.26 -2.41 2.38
C SER A 134 14.61 -3.06 3.60
N SER A 135 14.52 -2.33 4.72
CA SER A 135 14.01 -2.90 5.97
C SER A 135 12.51 -3.13 5.94
N LEU A 136 11.76 -2.34 5.16
CA LEU A 136 10.33 -2.52 4.98
C LEU A 136 10.04 -3.66 4.00
N SER A 137 10.75 -3.71 2.87
CA SER A 137 10.63 -4.80 1.88
C SER A 137 10.81 -6.17 2.52
N LEU A 138 11.84 -6.32 3.38
CA LEU A 138 12.10 -7.55 4.16
C LEU A 138 10.96 -7.94 5.12
N ARG A 139 10.21 -6.96 5.62
CA ARG A 139 9.06 -7.17 6.52
C ARG A 139 7.74 -7.24 5.75
N GLY A 140 7.81 -7.31 4.43
CA GLY A 140 6.64 -7.32 3.56
C GLY A 140 5.87 -6.00 3.58
N PHE A 141 6.46 -4.88 3.97
CA PHE A 141 5.88 -3.52 3.92
C PHE A 141 6.42 -2.74 2.79
#